data_AF-A0AAJ4X8H8-F1
#
_entry.id   AF-A0AAJ4X8H8-F1
#
_cell.length_a   1.000
_cell.length_b   1.000
_cell.length_c   1.000
_cell.angle_alpha   90.00
_cell.angle_beta   90.00
_cell.angle_gamma   90.00
#
_symmetry.space_group_name_H-M   'P 1'
#
loop_
_entity.id
_entity.type
_entity.pdbx_description
1 polymer ?
#
loop_
_entity_poly.entity_id
_entity_poly.type
_entity_poly.pdbx_seq_one_letter_code
_entity_poly.pdbx_strand_id
1 'polypeptide(L)'
;MIVKMNKKRPRFSSEMHDHLYQISDYRKYTNKQENADELTLKMGYLPERNSFQLLVGRLDEKLEAQDIFREKLGDHFPGIEVVTYEELELLYVGYINKLGRLRVN
;
A
#
# COMPACT_ATOMS: atom_id res chain seq x y z
N MET A 1 1.20 45.22 5.43
CA MET A 1 1.39 43.91 6.08
C MET A 1 1.29 42.83 5.01
N ILE A 2 2.40 42.21 4.62
CA ILE A 2 2.37 41.08 3.68
C ILE A 2 2.08 39.83 4.50
N VAL A 3 0.85 39.33 4.44
CA VAL A 3 0.46 38.06 5.05
C VAL A 3 1.20 36.97 4.28
N LYS A 4 2.30 36.47 4.85
CA LYS A 4 2.95 35.26 4.35
C LYS A 4 1.92 34.13 4.49
N MET A 5 1.27 33.78 3.38
CA MET A 5 0.49 32.55 3.31
C MET A 5 1.48 31.40 3.51
N ASN A 6 1.59 30.91 4.75
CA ASN A 6 2.19 29.62 5.04
C ASN A 6 1.31 28.58 4.33
N LYS A 7 1.60 28.31 3.06
CA LYS A 7 1.15 27.09 2.40
C LYS A 7 1.71 25.95 3.25
N LYS A 8 0.92 25.47 4.21
CA LYS A 8 1.15 24.17 4.85
C LYS A 8 1.13 23.17 3.70
N ARG A 9 2.30 22.89 3.13
CA ARG A 9 2.45 21.79 2.18
C ARG A 9 1.99 20.57 2.97
N PRO A 10 0.91 19.90 2.56
CA PRO A 10 0.46 18.78 3.34
C PRO A 10 1.60 17.73 3.27
N ARG A 11 1.96 17.22 4.44
CA ARG A 11 3.03 16.23 4.63
C ARG A 11 2.37 15.04 5.29
N PHE A 12 2.85 13.84 4.98
CA PHE A 12 2.45 12.67 5.74
C PHE A 12 2.79 12.88 7.21
N SER A 13 1.95 12.33 8.10
CA SER A 13 2.30 12.24 9.51
C SER A 13 3.57 11.39 9.68
N SER A 14 4.26 11.56 10.81
CA SER A 14 5.41 10.71 11.13
C SER A 14 5.02 9.23 11.12
N GLU A 15 3.89 8.91 11.77
CA GLU A 15 3.32 7.57 11.84
C GLU A 15 3.10 6.95 10.46
N MET A 16 2.54 7.72 9.53
CA MET A 16 2.33 7.25 8.18
C MET A 16 3.64 7.01 7.42
N HIS A 17 4.64 7.86 7.63
CA HIS A 17 5.99 7.62 7.10
C HIS A 17 6.58 6.32 7.66
N ASP A 18 6.44 6.07 8.96
CA ASP A 18 6.95 4.87 9.62
C ASP A 18 6.31 3.60 9.03
N HIS A 19 5.01 3.62 8.77
CA HIS A 19 4.32 2.51 8.11
C HIS A 19 4.77 2.29 6.66
N LEU A 20 5.00 3.37 5.89
CA LEU A 20 5.53 3.24 4.53
C LEU A 20 6.94 2.64 4.52
N TYR A 21 7.81 3.04 5.46
CA TYR A 21 9.13 2.44 5.63
C TYR A 21 9.04 0.97 6.00
N GLN A 22 8.18 0.63 6.96
CA GLN A 22 7.96 -0.74 7.38
C GLN A 22 7.56 -1.65 6.20
N ILE A 23 6.61 -1.21 5.38
CA ILE A 23 6.19 -1.99 4.19
C ILE A 23 7.31 -2.06 3.14
N SER A 24 8.07 -0.98 2.95
CA SER A 24 9.23 -0.97 2.06
C SER A 24 10.28 -1.99 2.48
N ASP A 25 10.52 -2.11 3.78
CA ASP A 25 11.48 -3.07 4.33
C ASP A 25 10.96 -4.51 4.23
N TYR A 26 9.65 -4.74 4.45
CA TYR A 26 9.05 -6.04 4.15
C TYR A 26 9.16 -6.42 2.68
N ARG A 27 8.97 -5.47 1.76
CA ARG A 27 9.14 -5.70 0.33
C ARG A 27 10.58 -6.09 0.00
N LYS A 28 11.57 -5.38 0.53
CA LYS A 28 12.99 -5.72 0.35
C LYS A 28 13.32 -7.09 0.92
N TYR A 29 12.83 -7.38 2.13
CA TYR A 29 13.05 -8.65 2.80
C TYR A 29 12.44 -9.82 2.02
N THR A 30 11.19 -9.68 1.56
CA THR A 30 10.46 -10.73 0.84
C THR A 30 11.06 -11.04 -0.53
N ASN A 31 11.60 -10.03 -1.23
CA ASN A 31 12.14 -10.21 -2.58
C ASN A 31 13.62 -10.63 -2.62
N LYS A 32 14.27 -10.74 -1.47
CA LYS A 32 15.66 -11.19 -1.35
C LYS A 32 15.70 -12.73 -1.35
N GLN A 33 16.39 -13.30 -2.33
CA GLN A 33 16.50 -14.76 -2.47
C GLN A 33 17.16 -15.42 -1.24
N GLU A 34 18.08 -14.72 -0.59
CA GLU A 34 18.70 -15.13 0.69
C GLU A 34 17.69 -15.38 1.82
N ASN A 35 16.49 -14.77 1.75
CA ASN A 35 15.44 -14.97 2.74
C ASN A 35 14.40 -16.02 2.33
N ALA A 36 14.52 -16.62 1.14
CA ALA A 36 13.51 -17.52 0.57
C ALA A 36 13.25 -18.75 1.45
N ASP A 37 14.29 -19.32 2.04
CA ASP A 37 14.17 -20.49 2.92
C ASP A 37 13.40 -20.13 4.20
N GLU A 38 13.73 -19.01 4.82
CA GLU A 38 13.04 -18.52 6.02
C GLU A 38 11.57 -18.17 5.73
N LEU A 39 11.31 -17.51 4.60
CA LEU A 39 9.98 -17.16 4.12
C LEU A 39 9.14 -18.42 3.87
N THR A 40 9.71 -19.43 3.23
CA THR A 40 9.04 -20.70 2.96
C THR A 40 8.73 -21.44 4.27
N LEU A 41 9.66 -21.42 5.23
CA LEU A 41 9.46 -22.03 6.54
C LEU A 41 8.33 -21.35 7.32
N LYS A 42 8.22 -20.02 7.25
CA LYS A 42 7.19 -19.24 7.96
C LYS A 42 5.81 -19.29 7.29
N MET A 43 5.76 -19.27 5.96
CA MET A 43 4.50 -19.19 5.21
C MET A 43 4.00 -20.56 4.72
N GLY A 44 4.86 -21.58 4.70
CA GLY A 44 4.58 -22.90 4.12
C GLY A 44 4.65 -22.94 2.59
N TYR A 45 4.94 -21.80 1.94
CA TYR A 45 5.14 -21.69 0.50
C TYR A 45 5.97 -20.43 0.17
N LEU A 46 6.53 -20.38 -1.04
CA LEU A 46 7.23 -19.20 -1.55
C LEU A 46 6.35 -18.51 -2.61
N PRO A 47 5.85 -17.29 -2.35
CA PRO A 47 5.05 -16.56 -3.33
C PRO A 47 5.90 -16.13 -4.54
N GLU A 48 5.42 -16.44 -5.74
CA GLU A 48 6.06 -16.00 -7.00
C GLU A 48 5.85 -14.51 -7.29
N ARG A 49 4.76 -13.93 -6.77
CA ARG A 49 4.40 -12.52 -6.96
C ARG A 49 3.85 -11.95 -5.65
N ASN A 50 4.44 -10.83 -5.23
CA ASN A 50 4.04 -10.13 -4.02
C ASN A 50 3.55 -8.72 -4.36
N SER A 51 2.41 -8.34 -3.82
CA SER A 51 1.89 -6.97 -3.83
C SER A 51 1.89 -6.42 -2.41
N PHE A 52 2.41 -5.21 -2.24
CA PHE A 52 2.52 -4.56 -0.94
C PHE A 52 1.60 -3.35 -0.91
N GLN A 53 0.65 -3.35 0.03
CA GLN A 53 -0.37 -2.33 0.13
C GLN A 53 -0.44 -1.76 1.54
N LEU A 54 -0.53 -0.45 1.67
CA LEU A 54 -0.83 0.24 2.92
C LEU A 54 -2.33 0.50 2.96
N LEU A 55 -3.00 -0.11 3.95
CA LEU A 55 -4.40 0.19 4.23
C LEU A 55 -4.46 1.47 5.07
N VAL A 56 -5.12 2.49 4.55
CA VAL A 56 -5.43 3.73 5.27
C VAL A 56 -6.93 3.76 5.54
N GLY A 57 -7.34 4.66 6.44
CA GLY A 57 -8.72 4.84 6.87
C GLY A 57 -9.66 5.26 5.73
N ARG A 58 -10.37 6.38 5.94
CA ARG A 58 -11.50 6.74 5.06
C ARG A 58 -11.05 7.32 3.74
N LEU A 59 -11.85 7.08 2.70
CA LEU A 59 -11.62 7.58 1.35
C LEU A 59 -11.39 9.10 1.29
N ASP A 60 -12.13 9.88 2.08
CA ASP A 60 -12.02 11.34 2.10
C ASP A 60 -10.61 11.82 2.52
N GLU A 61 -10.01 11.17 3.51
CA GLU A 61 -8.66 11.49 3.99
C GLU A 61 -7.59 11.13 2.94
N LYS A 62 -7.82 10.05 2.19
CA LYS A 62 -6.95 9.66 1.08
C LYS A 62 -7.05 10.64 -0.09
N LEU A 63 -8.26 11.10 -0.41
CA LEU A 63 -8.51 12.07 -1.48
C LEU A 63 -7.86 13.43 -1.18
N GLU A 64 -7.95 13.90 0.07
CA GLU A 64 -7.27 15.13 0.51
C GLU A 64 -5.74 15.06 0.39
N ALA A 65 -5.16 13.86 0.50
CA ALA A 65 -3.73 13.63 0.39
C ALA A 65 -3.29 13.03 -0.96
N GLN A 66 -4.20 12.88 -1.93
CA GLN A 66 -3.99 12.10 -3.15
C GLN A 66 -2.83 12.63 -4.02
N ASP A 67 -2.66 13.95 -4.07
CA ASP A 67 -1.56 14.58 -4.79
C ASP A 67 -0.20 14.29 -4.14
N ILE A 68 -0.14 14.26 -2.80
CA ILE A 68 1.07 13.91 -2.07
C ILE A 68 1.38 12.43 -2.24
N PHE A 69 0.34 11.59 -2.23
CA PHE A 69 0.47 10.18 -2.52
C PHE A 69 1.07 9.95 -3.90
N ARG A 70 0.54 10.58 -4.94
CA ARG A 70 1.06 10.41 -6.31
C ARG A 70 2.51 10.86 -6.45
N GLU A 71 2.86 12.04 -5.93
CA GLU A 71 4.22 12.59 -6.06
C GLU A 71 5.23 11.81 -5.19
N LYS A 72 4.91 11.58 -3.91
CA LYS A 72 5.87 11.00 -2.97
C LYS A 72 5.95 9.47 -2.96
N LEU A 73 4.85 8.76 -3.21
CA LEU A 73 4.91 7.29 -3.26
C LEU A 73 5.71 6.81 -4.47
N GLY A 74 5.50 7.44 -5.63
CA GLY A 74 6.19 7.08 -6.86
C GLY A 74 7.71 7.17 -6.69
N ASP A 75 8.18 8.28 -6.11
CA ASP A 75 9.60 8.58 -5.99
C ASP A 75 10.28 7.86 -4.83
N HIS A 76 9.63 7.77 -3.66
CA HIS A 76 10.28 7.25 -2.45
C HIS A 76 9.87 5.83 -2.06
N PHE A 77 8.68 5.38 -2.49
CA PHE A 77 8.10 4.10 -2.07
C PHE A 77 7.53 3.32 -3.27
N PRO A 78 8.36 3.06 -4.30
CA PRO A 78 7.89 2.47 -5.55
C PRO A 78 7.30 1.08 -5.29
N GLY A 79 6.13 0.80 -5.87
CA GLY A 79 5.46 -0.49 -5.75
C GLY A 79 4.74 -0.71 -4.41
N ILE A 80 4.63 0.32 -3.56
CA ILE A 80 3.68 0.34 -2.45
C ILE A 80 2.41 1.04 -2.93
N GLU A 81 1.30 0.32 -2.95
CA GLU A 81 -0.01 0.91 -3.21
C GLU A 81 -0.65 1.36 -1.91
N VAL A 82 -1.40 2.44 -1.96
CA VAL A 82 -2.17 2.91 -0.82
C VAL A 82 -3.64 2.69 -1.13
N VAL A 83 -4.33 2.00 -0.24
CA VAL A 83 -5.72 1.54 -0.43
C VAL A 83 -6.52 1.94 0.82
N THR A 84 -7.77 2.35 0.63
CA THR A 84 -8.72 2.62 1.72
C THR A 84 -9.55 1.38 2.03
N TYR A 85 -10.20 1.36 3.19
CA TYR A 85 -11.09 0.26 3.54
C TYR A 85 -12.20 0.06 2.49
N GLU A 86 -12.79 1.15 1.98
CA GLU A 86 -13.83 1.10 0.96
C GLU A 86 -13.32 0.53 -0.37
N GLU A 87 -12.12 0.94 -0.81
CA GLU A 87 -11.48 0.39 -2.01
C GLU A 87 -11.15 -1.10 -1.85
N LEU A 88 -10.72 -1.50 -0.64
CA LEU A 88 -10.41 -2.89 -0.35
C LEU A 88 -11.67 -3.77 -0.40
N GLU A 89 -12.79 -3.32 0.17
CA GLU A 89 -14.07 -4.03 0.05
C GLU A 89 -14.49 -4.21 -1.41
N LEU A 90 -14.34 -3.16 -2.24
CA LEU A 90 -14.65 -3.25 -3.67
C LEU A 90 -13.77 -4.27 -4.40
N LEU A 91 -12.47 -4.31 -4.09
CA LEU A 91 -11.54 -5.32 -4.63
C LEU A 91 -11.96 -6.74 -4.24
N TYR A 92 -12.33 -6.95 -2.98
CA TYR A 92 -12.79 -8.25 -2.49
C TYR A 92 -14.08 -8.70 -3.17
N VAL A 93 -15.07 -7.82 -3.30
CA VAL A 93 -16.31 -8.11 -4.03
C VAL A 93 -16.00 -8.49 -5.48
N GLY A 94 -15.10 -7.75 -6.14
CA GLY A 94 -14.64 -8.07 -7.48
C GLY A 94 -13.99 -9.46 -7.59
N TYR A 95 -13.15 -9.82 -6.62
CA TYR A 95 -12.49 -11.12 -6.56
C TYR A 95 -13.47 -12.27 -6.34
N ILE A 96 -14.38 -12.14 -5.37
CA ILE A 96 -15.43 -13.14 -5.10
C ILE A 96 -16.32 -13.34 -6.32
N ASN A 97 -16.70 -12.26 -7.01
CA ASN A 97 -17.48 -12.34 -8.24
C ASN A 97 -16.73 -13.09 -9.35
N LYS A 98 -15.41 -12.89 -9.50
CA LYS A 98 -14.60 -13.64 -10.47
C LYS A 98 -14.52 -15.12 -10.12
N LEU A 99 -14.30 -15.46 -8.85
CA LEU A 99 -14.33 -16.85 -8.39
C LEU A 99 -15.70 -17.50 -8.59
N GLY A 100 -16.78 -16.77 -8.32
CA GLY A 100 -18.15 -17.23 -8.57
C GLY A 100 -18.38 -17.60 -10.03
N ARG A 101 -17.86 -16.80 -10.98
CA ARG A 101 -17.94 -17.11 -12.42
C ARG A 101 -17.12 -18.35 -12.81
N LEU A 102 -15.97 -18.57 -12.16
CA LEU A 102 -15.14 -19.75 -12.39
C LEU A 102 -15.78 -21.04 -11.86
N ARG A 103 -16.65 -20.92 -10.83
CA ARG A 103 -17.36 -22.05 -10.21
C ARG A 103 -18.57 -22.56 -10.99
N VAL A 104 -19.01 -21.84 -12.03
CA VAL A 104 -20.21 -22.17 -12.83
C VAL A 104 -19.86 -22.96 -14.11
N ASN A 105 -18.65 -23.51 -14.21
CA ASN A 105 -18.27 -24.48 -15.24
C ASN A 105 -17.93 -25.85 -14.63
#